data_AF-T1CA45-F1
#
_entry.id   AF-T1CA45-F1
#
_cell.length_a   1.000
_cell.length_b   1.000
_cell.length_c   1.000
_cell.angle_alpha   90.00
_cell.angle_beta   90.00
_cell.angle_gamma   90.00
#
_symmetry.space_group_name_H-M   'P 1'
#
loop_
_entity.id
_entity.type
_entity.pdbx_description
1 polymer ?
#
loop_
_entity_poly.entity_id
_entity_poly.type
_entity_poly.pdbx_seq_one_letter_code
_entity_poly.pdbx_strand_id
1 'polypeptide(L)'
;LAILGVRRSGKSVLTWLMLKDKKFGYVDFFDERLTTLRSDELAKIIQAFFELYSNVDYFVFDEIQRVQGWERFVSRLRTSKRIVITGSNSGLLRGNLSTFITGRHSDIVLFPFSFREFLKTNGIELDQNWDYSDDKKAMVKRFLNEFIIKGGFPEAQKFGTGILQGIYRDIVENDIIQQHKIRNREAIRNLSLYLASNICKEISFEKLTGFLGIKNGHTVAKYIGYLEEAYMFFLLQRFSFKLKEQFIAPKKVYV
;
A
#
# COMPACT_ATOMS: atom_id res chain seq x y z
N LEU A 1 5.24 14.95 4.67
CA LEU A 1 4.34 13.83 5.07
C LEU A 1 4.43 12.77 3.98
N ALA A 2 4.57 11.51 4.34
CA ALA A 2 4.46 10.38 3.42
C ALA A 2 3.20 9.59 3.75
N ILE A 3 2.30 9.40 2.79
CA ILE A 3 1.11 8.55 2.97
C ILE A 3 1.30 7.32 2.10
N LEU A 4 1.51 6.19 2.73
CA LEU A 4 1.80 4.91 2.09
C LEU A 4 0.62 3.97 2.25
N GLY A 5 0.69 2.81 1.61
CA GLY A 5 -0.30 1.75 1.77
C GLY A 5 -0.77 1.23 0.43
N VAL A 6 -1.58 0.17 0.47
CA VAL A 6 -1.99 -0.55 -0.74
C VAL A 6 -2.63 0.35 -1.80
N ARG A 7 -2.44 0.03 -3.08
CA ARG A 7 -3.13 0.68 -4.21
C ARG A 7 -4.64 0.76 -3.94
N ARG A 8 -5.25 1.91 -4.24
CA ARG A 8 -6.70 2.18 -4.05
C ARG A 8 -7.22 2.09 -2.60
N SER A 9 -6.35 2.25 -1.59
CA SER A 9 -6.78 2.46 -0.20
C SER A 9 -7.35 3.86 0.09
N GLY A 10 -7.25 4.80 -0.85
CA GLY A 10 -7.75 6.18 -0.68
C GLY A 10 -6.71 7.22 -0.30
N LYS A 11 -5.42 6.97 -0.54
CA LYS A 11 -4.31 7.90 -0.19
C LYS A 11 -4.46 9.30 -0.81
N SER A 12 -4.76 9.37 -2.10
CA SER A 12 -4.92 10.64 -2.82
C SER A 12 -6.15 11.40 -2.29
N VAL A 13 -7.26 10.68 -2.06
CA VAL A 13 -8.48 11.24 -1.45
C VAL A 13 -8.21 11.77 -0.04
N LEU A 14 -7.52 11.00 0.80
CA LEU A 14 -7.10 11.45 2.14
C LEU A 14 -6.28 12.74 2.05
N THR A 15 -5.34 12.81 1.10
CA THR A 15 -4.52 14.01 0.90
C THR A 15 -5.37 15.22 0.51
N TRP A 16 -6.32 15.06 -0.41
CA TRP A 16 -7.22 16.13 -0.81
C TRP A 16 -8.10 16.59 0.35
N LEU A 17 -8.60 15.66 1.18
CA LEU A 17 -9.38 16.01 2.38
C LEU A 17 -8.55 16.77 3.41
N MET A 18 -7.29 16.38 3.62
CA MET A 18 -6.36 17.08 4.51
C MET A 18 -6.02 18.49 4.04
N LEU A 19 -6.00 18.70 2.72
CA LEU A 19 -5.61 19.97 2.09
C LEU A 19 -6.80 20.76 1.52
N LYS A 20 -8.05 20.36 1.81
CA LYS A 20 -9.26 20.94 1.18
C LYS A 20 -9.36 22.47 1.31
N ASP A 21 -8.85 23.03 2.40
CA ASP A 21 -8.87 24.46 2.71
C ASP A 21 -7.53 25.15 2.39
N LYS A 22 -6.65 24.49 1.61
CA LYS A 22 -5.31 24.98 1.23
C LYS A 22 -5.18 24.99 -0.29
N LYS A 23 -4.37 25.92 -0.81
CA LYS A 23 -3.91 25.88 -2.20
C LYS A 23 -2.75 24.89 -2.30
N PHE A 24 -2.89 23.86 -3.13
CA PHE A 24 -1.85 22.87 -3.35
C PHE A 24 -1.69 22.52 -4.83
N GLY A 25 -0.45 22.25 -5.24
CA GLY A 25 -0.16 21.61 -6.51
C GLY A 25 -0.28 20.10 -6.37
N TYR A 26 -0.88 19.43 -7.34
CA TYR A 26 -1.04 17.98 -7.36
C TYR A 26 -0.52 17.41 -8.68
N VAL A 27 0.37 16.43 -8.61
CA VAL A 27 0.81 15.63 -9.77
C VAL A 27 0.69 14.16 -9.42
N ASP A 28 0.15 13.41 -10.36
CA ASP A 28 0.17 11.96 -10.35
C ASP A 28 1.23 11.44 -11.33
N PHE A 29 2.30 10.83 -10.81
CA PHE A 29 3.37 10.23 -11.60
C PHE A 29 3.01 8.84 -12.14
N PHE A 30 1.77 8.36 -11.92
CA PHE A 30 1.19 7.25 -12.65
C PHE A 30 0.80 7.62 -14.09
N ASP A 31 0.63 8.92 -14.39
CA ASP A 31 0.28 9.43 -15.71
C ASP A 31 1.29 8.97 -16.79
N GLU A 32 0.80 8.36 -17.86
CA GLU A 32 1.62 7.81 -18.94
C GLU A 32 2.54 8.86 -19.60
N ARG A 33 2.11 10.12 -19.60
CA ARG A 33 2.85 11.25 -20.18
C ARG A 33 4.10 11.61 -19.37
N LEU A 34 4.18 11.18 -18.11
CA LEU A 34 5.29 11.45 -17.21
C LEU A 34 6.26 10.27 -17.08
N THR A 35 6.01 9.16 -17.78
CA THR A 35 6.80 7.92 -17.67
C THR A 35 8.27 8.07 -18.09
N THR A 36 8.57 9.00 -19.00
CA THR A 36 9.93 9.30 -19.48
C THR A 36 10.61 10.42 -18.72
N LEU A 37 9.92 11.02 -17.74
CA LEU A 37 10.42 12.16 -16.99
C LEU A 37 11.63 11.77 -16.16
N ARG A 38 12.71 12.56 -16.31
CA ARG A 38 13.92 12.39 -15.51
C ARG A 38 13.90 13.29 -14.28
N SER A 39 14.71 12.96 -13.28
CA SER A 39 14.78 13.72 -12.02
C SER A 39 15.27 15.17 -12.18
N ASP A 40 16.09 15.46 -13.19
CA ASP A 40 16.50 16.83 -13.55
C ASP A 40 15.34 17.67 -14.10
N GLU A 41 14.30 17.02 -14.63
CA GLU A 41 13.13 17.66 -15.23
C GLU A 41 11.99 17.90 -14.23
N LEU A 42 12.07 17.33 -13.02
CA LEU A 42 11.10 17.58 -11.95
C LEU A 42 11.00 19.08 -11.57
N ALA A 43 12.04 19.86 -11.82
CA ALA A 43 12.00 21.31 -11.63
C ALA A 43 10.99 22.00 -12.59
N LYS A 44 10.81 21.48 -13.81
CA LYS A 44 9.86 22.01 -14.79
C LYS A 44 8.41 21.87 -14.31
N ILE A 45 8.10 20.79 -13.59
CA ILE A 45 6.79 20.59 -12.97
C ILE A 45 6.49 21.73 -11.97
N ILE A 46 7.48 22.11 -11.16
CA ILE A 46 7.33 23.18 -10.18
C ILE A 46 7.18 24.54 -10.86
N GLN A 47 7.93 24.79 -11.93
CA GLN A 47 7.78 26.00 -12.74
C GLN A 47 6.36 26.09 -13.31
N ALA A 48 5.85 25.01 -13.92
CA ALA A 48 4.49 24.96 -14.43
C ALA A 48 3.44 25.23 -13.34
N PHE A 49 3.64 24.73 -12.12
CA PHE A 49 2.74 25.08 -11.01
C PHE A 49 2.75 26.56 -10.65
N PHE A 50 3.91 27.19 -10.62
CA PHE A 50 4.01 28.62 -10.31
C PHE A 50 3.50 29.51 -11.45
N GLU A 51 3.57 29.05 -12.70
CA GLU A 51 2.96 29.73 -13.84
C GLU A 51 1.42 29.67 -13.79
N LEU A 52 0.86 28.50 -13.42
CA LEU A 52 -0.58 28.30 -13.35
C LEU A 52 -1.21 28.89 -12.09
N TYR A 53 -0.47 28.90 -10.97
CA TYR A 53 -1.00 29.25 -9.67
C TYR A 53 -0.06 30.19 -8.91
N SER A 54 -0.57 31.35 -8.49
CA SER A 54 0.13 32.22 -7.55
C SER A 54 0.05 31.67 -6.12
N ASN A 55 1.18 31.71 -5.40
CA ASN A 55 1.29 31.37 -3.97
C ASN A 55 0.88 29.93 -3.59
N VAL A 56 1.46 28.92 -4.25
CA VAL A 56 1.32 27.51 -3.85
C VAL A 56 2.41 27.14 -2.83
N ASP A 57 1.99 26.71 -1.65
CA ASP A 57 2.89 26.31 -0.56
C ASP A 57 2.87 24.81 -0.25
N TYR A 58 1.87 24.10 -0.76
CA TYR A 58 1.71 22.66 -0.61
C TYR A 58 1.88 21.97 -1.95
N PHE A 59 2.65 20.89 -1.98
CA PHE A 59 2.78 20.04 -3.14
C PHE A 59 2.46 18.59 -2.77
N VAL A 60 1.65 17.96 -3.60
CA VAL A 60 1.29 16.56 -3.53
C VAL A 60 1.90 15.86 -4.72
N PHE A 61 2.77 14.89 -4.46
CA PHE A 61 3.37 14.05 -5.49
C PHE A 61 2.90 12.61 -5.29
N ASP A 62 1.96 12.18 -6.13
CA ASP A 62 1.42 10.83 -6.10
C ASP A 62 2.26 9.88 -6.94
N GLU A 63 2.57 8.71 -6.39
CA GLU A 63 3.41 7.67 -7.00
C GLU A 63 4.80 8.17 -7.49
N ILE A 64 5.38 9.18 -6.82
CA ILE A 64 6.64 9.83 -7.20
C ILE A 64 7.84 8.88 -7.31
N GLN A 65 7.78 7.73 -6.62
CA GLN A 65 8.82 6.70 -6.68
C GLN A 65 9.03 6.09 -8.08
N ARG A 66 8.12 6.36 -9.02
CA ARG A 66 8.30 6.00 -10.44
C ARG A 66 9.41 6.80 -11.14
N VAL A 67 9.73 8.00 -10.65
CA VAL A 67 10.79 8.84 -11.22
C VAL A 67 12.11 8.56 -10.52
N GLN A 68 13.06 7.93 -11.20
CA GLN A 68 14.36 7.61 -10.59
C GLN A 68 15.12 8.88 -10.14
N GLY A 69 15.59 8.90 -8.88
CA GLY A 69 16.38 10.01 -8.32
C GLY A 69 15.56 11.18 -7.77
N TRP A 70 14.23 11.02 -7.68
CA TRP A 70 13.30 12.01 -7.14
C TRP A 70 13.61 12.47 -5.70
N GLU A 71 14.33 11.67 -4.92
CA GLU A 71 14.58 11.90 -3.49
C GLU A 71 15.34 13.20 -3.25
N ARG A 72 16.34 13.50 -4.08
CA ARG A 72 17.13 14.73 -3.99
C ARG A 72 16.27 15.96 -4.30
N PHE A 73 15.38 15.84 -5.27
CA PHE A 73 14.46 16.90 -5.64
C PHE A 73 13.50 17.23 -4.49
N VAL A 74 12.87 16.22 -3.88
CA VAL A 74 11.99 16.43 -2.72
C VAL A 74 12.77 16.95 -1.51
N SER A 75 13.98 16.45 -1.27
CA SER A 75 14.82 16.90 -0.16
C SER A 75 15.23 18.38 -0.29
N ARG A 76 15.43 18.87 -1.52
CA ARG A 76 15.64 20.29 -1.80
C ARG A 76 14.35 21.10 -1.64
N LEU A 77 13.25 20.66 -2.25
CA LEU A 77 12.01 21.44 -2.30
C LEU A 77 11.36 21.62 -0.91
N ARG A 78 11.51 20.63 -0.02
CA ARG A 78 10.92 20.67 1.33
C ARG A 78 11.50 21.77 2.24
N THR A 79 12.62 22.41 1.88
CA THR A 79 13.23 23.46 2.70
C THR A 79 12.40 24.74 2.70
N SER A 80 11.59 24.96 1.66
CA SER A 80 10.74 26.14 1.51
C SER A 80 9.26 25.80 1.31
N LYS A 81 8.91 24.54 1.05
CA LYS A 81 7.54 24.10 0.74
C LYS A 81 7.11 22.91 1.58
N ARG A 82 5.80 22.77 1.76
CA ARG A 82 5.18 21.63 2.46
C ARG A 82 4.88 20.54 1.44
N ILE A 83 5.43 19.35 1.66
CA ILE A 83 5.32 18.26 0.69
C ILE A 83 4.56 17.08 1.31
N VAL A 84 3.57 16.60 0.57
CA VAL A 84 2.95 15.30 0.75
C VAL A 84 3.39 14.41 -0.40
N ILE A 85 3.90 13.24 -0.07
CA ILE A 85 4.17 12.19 -1.05
C ILE A 85 3.26 11.02 -0.77
N THR A 86 2.79 10.35 -1.82
CA THR A 86 2.02 9.12 -1.70
C THR A 86 2.64 8.01 -2.52
N GLY A 87 2.44 6.76 -2.11
CA GLY A 87 2.94 5.61 -2.86
C GLY A 87 2.27 4.30 -2.47
N SER A 88 2.06 3.43 -3.45
CA SER A 88 1.43 2.12 -3.24
C SER A 88 2.34 1.04 -2.64
N ASN A 89 3.63 1.32 -2.50
CA ASN A 89 4.65 0.36 -2.10
C ASN A 89 5.54 0.93 -0.97
N SER A 90 5.76 0.14 0.09
CA SER A 90 6.61 0.49 1.24
C SER A 90 8.08 0.71 0.88
N GLY A 91 8.51 0.19 -0.28
CA GLY A 91 9.81 0.45 -0.92
C GLY A 91 10.09 1.94 -1.12
N LEU A 92 9.06 2.80 -1.17
CA LEU A 92 9.22 4.26 -1.18
C LEU A 92 10.08 4.75 -0.02
N LEU A 93 9.98 4.14 1.17
CA LEU A 93 10.80 4.49 2.34
C LEU A 93 12.04 3.59 2.51
N ARG A 94 12.04 2.38 1.93
CA ARG A 94 13.15 1.42 2.04
C ARG A 94 14.16 1.66 0.91
N GLY A 95 15.15 2.51 1.18
CA GLY A 95 16.24 2.80 0.23
C GLY A 95 16.82 4.20 0.37
N ASN A 96 17.25 4.81 -0.74
CA ASN A 96 17.89 6.14 -0.79
C ASN A 96 17.03 7.27 -0.20
N LEU A 97 15.70 7.11 -0.13
CA LEU A 97 14.84 8.07 0.54
C LEU A 97 15.16 8.17 2.03
N SER A 98 15.49 7.04 2.67
CA SER A 98 16.05 7.07 4.01
C SER A 98 17.31 7.95 3.98
N THR A 99 18.29 7.71 3.12
CA THR A 99 19.52 8.52 3.09
C THR A 99 19.29 10.03 2.89
N PHE A 100 18.33 10.46 2.05
CA PHE A 100 18.11 11.88 1.74
C PHE A 100 17.06 12.58 2.63
N ILE A 101 16.14 11.84 3.25
CA ILE A 101 14.96 12.38 3.96
C ILE A 101 14.74 11.69 5.33
N THR A 102 15.61 10.77 5.77
CA THR A 102 15.51 10.09 7.08
C THR A 102 15.51 11.09 8.22
N GLY A 103 14.61 10.84 9.19
CA GLY A 103 14.35 11.70 10.34
C GLY A 103 13.66 13.04 10.01
N ARG A 104 13.41 13.34 8.73
CA ARG A 104 12.85 14.62 8.26
C ARG A 104 11.51 14.47 7.53
N HIS A 105 10.83 13.37 7.79
CA HIS A 105 9.47 13.11 7.35
C HIS A 105 8.68 12.43 8.48
N SER A 106 7.36 12.52 8.37
CA SER A 106 6.43 11.69 9.11
C SER A 106 5.71 10.81 8.11
N ASP A 107 5.53 9.54 8.44
CA ASP A 107 4.84 8.55 7.63
C ASP A 107 3.50 8.15 8.25
N ILE A 108 2.54 7.88 7.38
CA ILE A 108 1.24 7.28 7.71
C ILE A 108 1.04 6.14 6.74
N VAL A 109 0.72 4.95 7.25
CA VAL A 109 0.31 3.82 6.41
C VAL A 109 -1.21 3.74 6.41
N LEU A 110 -1.82 3.89 5.24
CA LEU A 110 -3.24 3.85 5.01
C LEU A 110 -3.67 2.51 4.42
N PHE A 111 -4.38 1.74 5.24
CA PHE A 111 -5.04 0.50 4.84
C PHE A 111 -6.44 0.76 4.31
N PRO A 112 -7.05 -0.20 3.60
CA PRO A 112 -8.48 -0.19 3.36
C PRO A 112 -9.24 -0.12 4.69
N PHE A 113 -10.53 0.23 4.64
CA PHE A 113 -11.36 0.34 5.85
C PHE A 113 -11.29 -0.93 6.68
N SER A 114 -11.01 -0.75 7.96
CA SER A 114 -11.21 -1.78 8.98
C SER A 114 -12.70 -2.16 9.06
N PHE A 115 -13.00 -3.31 9.66
CA PHE A 115 -14.38 -3.71 9.89
C PHE A 115 -15.18 -2.65 10.68
N ARG A 116 -14.53 -1.97 11.64
CA ARG A 116 -15.15 -0.88 12.41
C ARG A 116 -15.50 0.31 11.51
N GLU A 117 -14.61 0.70 10.60
CA GLU A 117 -14.89 1.78 9.64
C GLU A 117 -15.97 1.35 8.63
N PHE A 118 -15.95 0.10 8.18
CA PHE A 118 -17.01 -0.46 7.35
C PHE A 118 -18.38 -0.36 8.03
N LEU A 119 -18.50 -0.71 9.32
CA LEU A 119 -19.74 -0.53 10.07
C LEU A 119 -20.17 0.94 10.10
N LYS A 120 -19.25 1.87 10.36
CA LYS A 120 -19.54 3.32 10.35
C LYS A 120 -20.03 3.79 8.97
N THR A 121 -19.42 3.33 7.88
CA THR A 121 -19.87 3.66 6.52
C THR A 121 -21.26 3.11 6.20
N ASN A 122 -21.70 2.07 6.91
CA ASN A 122 -23.06 1.52 6.86
C ASN A 122 -24.00 2.13 7.91
N GLY A 123 -23.60 3.23 8.57
CA GLY A 123 -24.42 3.92 9.57
C GLY A 123 -24.54 3.20 10.91
N ILE A 124 -23.61 2.28 11.22
CA ILE A 124 -23.64 1.48 12.44
C ILE A 124 -22.54 1.95 13.38
N GLU A 125 -22.96 2.49 14.52
CA GLU A 125 -22.08 2.76 15.65
C GLU A 125 -22.39 1.78 16.79
N LEU A 126 -21.34 1.13 17.29
CA LEU A 126 -21.43 0.18 18.39
C LEU A 126 -21.16 0.91 19.71
N ASP A 127 -22.13 0.86 20.61
CA ASP A 127 -22.03 1.28 22.01
C ASP A 127 -21.16 0.30 22.83
N GLN A 128 -20.68 0.69 24.01
CA GLN A 128 -19.72 -0.10 24.80
C GLN A 128 -20.21 -1.53 25.13
N ASN A 129 -21.53 -1.75 25.25
CA ASN A 129 -22.14 -3.02 25.63
C ASN A 129 -23.02 -3.62 24.52
N TRP A 130 -22.71 -3.29 23.26
CA TRP A 130 -23.48 -3.78 22.11
C TRP A 130 -23.59 -5.31 22.08
N ASP A 131 -22.58 -6.00 22.61
CA ASP A 131 -22.45 -7.45 22.68
C ASP A 131 -23.25 -8.09 23.82
N TYR A 132 -24.06 -7.33 24.57
CA TYR A 132 -25.05 -7.92 25.50
C TYR A 132 -26.40 -8.18 24.85
N SER A 133 -26.66 -7.57 23.68
CA SER A 133 -27.88 -7.78 22.90
C SER A 133 -27.65 -8.84 21.83
N ASP A 134 -28.47 -9.89 21.82
CA ASP A 134 -28.39 -10.93 20.80
C ASP A 134 -28.77 -10.41 19.40
N ASP A 135 -29.69 -9.44 19.32
CA ASP A 135 -30.04 -8.77 18.06
C ASP A 135 -28.84 -8.00 17.48
N LYS A 136 -28.13 -7.24 18.31
CA LYS A 136 -26.91 -6.53 17.87
C LYS A 136 -25.80 -7.51 17.48
N LYS A 137 -25.62 -8.62 18.20
CA LYS A 137 -24.70 -9.70 17.81
C LYS A 137 -25.04 -10.27 16.44
N ALA A 138 -26.31 -10.59 16.21
CA ALA A 138 -26.77 -11.12 14.93
C ALA A 138 -26.52 -10.14 13.79
N MET A 139 -26.83 -8.84 14.00
CA MET A 139 -26.54 -7.78 13.06
C MET A 139 -25.04 -7.68 12.75
N VAL A 140 -24.18 -7.60 13.76
CA VAL A 140 -22.73 -7.50 13.56
C VAL A 140 -22.17 -8.73 12.83
N LYS A 141 -22.65 -9.94 13.14
CA LYS A 141 -22.29 -11.16 12.39
C LYS A 141 -22.71 -11.09 10.92
N ARG A 142 -23.89 -10.55 10.62
CA ARG A 142 -24.34 -10.33 9.23
C ARG A 142 -23.39 -9.39 8.49
N PHE A 143 -23.07 -8.24 9.08
CA PHE A 143 -22.14 -7.29 8.47
C PHE A 143 -20.71 -7.83 8.38
N LEU A 144 -20.29 -8.68 9.32
CA LEU A 144 -18.99 -9.35 9.23
C LEU A 144 -18.95 -10.29 8.02
N ASN A 145 -20.00 -11.06 7.76
CA ASN A 145 -20.08 -11.91 6.56
C ASN A 145 -20.03 -11.06 5.27
N GLU A 146 -20.71 -9.92 5.23
CA GLU A 146 -20.61 -8.99 4.11
C GLU A 146 -19.20 -8.42 3.95
N PHE A 147 -18.56 -8.03 5.05
CA PHE A 147 -17.21 -7.49 5.04
C PHE A 147 -16.17 -8.51 4.58
N ILE A 148 -16.31 -9.79 4.94
CA ILE A 148 -15.42 -10.85 4.46
C ILE A 148 -15.48 -10.99 2.93
N ILE A 149 -16.64 -10.73 2.32
CA ILE A 149 -16.84 -10.81 0.86
C ILE A 149 -16.45 -9.51 0.16
N LYS A 150 -16.86 -8.35 0.69
CA LYS A 150 -16.63 -7.02 0.10
C LYS A 150 -15.24 -6.45 0.39
N GLY A 151 -14.63 -6.88 1.49
CA GLY A 151 -13.38 -6.34 2.03
C GLY A 151 -13.53 -4.89 2.52
N GLY A 152 -12.38 -4.25 2.75
CA GLY A 152 -12.30 -2.86 3.23
C GLY A 152 -12.10 -1.80 2.14
N PHE A 153 -11.95 -2.19 0.87
CA PHE A 153 -11.63 -1.22 -0.19
C PHE A 153 -12.78 -0.22 -0.38
N PRO A 154 -12.54 1.11 -0.28
CA PRO A 154 -13.61 2.11 -0.37
C PRO A 154 -14.42 2.00 -1.66
N GLU A 155 -13.74 1.76 -2.77
CA GLU A 155 -14.39 1.63 -4.08
C GLU A 155 -15.26 0.35 -4.17
N ALA A 156 -14.90 -0.73 -3.46
CA ALA A 156 -15.69 -1.95 -3.47
C ALA A 156 -17.01 -1.77 -2.71
N GLN A 157 -17.03 -0.86 -1.73
CA GLN A 157 -18.25 -0.45 -1.04
C GLN A 157 -19.20 0.31 -1.96
N LYS A 158 -18.66 1.11 -2.88
CA LYS A 158 -19.45 1.96 -3.77
C LYS A 158 -19.88 1.25 -5.06
N PHE A 159 -18.99 0.44 -5.64
CA PHE A 159 -19.16 -0.14 -6.98
C PHE A 159 -19.31 -1.67 -6.98
N GLY A 160 -19.24 -2.30 -5.80
CA GLY A 160 -19.36 -3.75 -5.64
C GLY A 160 -18.03 -4.50 -5.78
N THR A 161 -18.09 -5.81 -5.55
CA THR A 161 -16.91 -6.71 -5.47
C THR A 161 -16.21 -6.93 -6.81
N GLY A 162 -16.87 -6.66 -7.93
CA GLY A 162 -16.28 -6.84 -9.27
C GLY A 162 -15.00 -6.04 -9.48
N ILE A 163 -14.84 -4.92 -8.76
CA ILE A 163 -13.62 -4.12 -8.87
C ILE A 163 -12.40 -4.81 -8.26
N LEU A 164 -12.60 -5.70 -7.27
CA LEU A 164 -11.51 -6.29 -6.46
C LEU A 164 -10.57 -7.10 -7.35
N GLN A 165 -11.09 -7.76 -8.37
CA GLN A 165 -10.28 -8.47 -9.36
C GLN A 165 -9.38 -7.52 -10.16
N GLY A 166 -9.88 -6.32 -10.48
CA GLY A 166 -9.09 -5.25 -11.08
C GLY A 166 -7.99 -4.75 -10.14
N ILE A 167 -8.33 -4.47 -8.88
CA ILE A 167 -7.35 -4.05 -7.85
C ILE A 167 -6.24 -5.10 -7.71
N TYR A 168 -6.62 -6.37 -7.58
CA TYR A 168 -5.68 -7.49 -7.49
C TYR A 168 -4.74 -7.54 -8.69
N ARG A 169 -5.30 -7.49 -9.91
CA ARG A 169 -4.50 -7.52 -11.15
C ARG A 169 -3.55 -6.33 -11.21
N ASP A 170 -4.00 -5.14 -10.87
CA ASP A 170 -3.17 -3.93 -10.94
C ASP A 170 -2.01 -4.00 -9.93
N ILE A 171 -2.24 -4.49 -8.71
CA ILE A 171 -1.18 -4.69 -7.72
C ILE A 171 -0.17 -5.73 -8.24
N VAL A 172 -0.65 -6.90 -8.66
CA VAL A 172 0.24 -8.00 -9.07
C VAL A 172 1.03 -7.65 -10.33
N GLU A 173 0.39 -7.09 -11.35
CA GLU A 173 1.06 -6.80 -12.61
C GLU A 173 1.91 -5.53 -12.55
N ASN A 174 1.36 -4.42 -12.06
CA ASN A 174 2.01 -3.11 -12.16
C ASN A 174 2.93 -2.86 -10.96
N ASP A 175 2.43 -3.10 -9.75
CA ASP A 175 3.16 -2.73 -8.53
C ASP A 175 4.18 -3.80 -8.11
N ILE A 176 4.07 -5.04 -8.64
CA ILE A 176 4.99 -6.13 -8.31
C ILE A 176 5.76 -6.60 -9.55
N ILE A 177 5.10 -7.20 -10.53
CA ILE A 177 5.78 -7.85 -11.66
C ILE A 177 6.57 -6.85 -12.51
N GLN A 178 5.95 -5.75 -12.91
CA GLN A 178 6.58 -4.73 -13.74
C GLN A 178 7.68 -4.00 -12.96
N GLN A 179 7.39 -3.56 -11.73
CA GLN A 179 8.33 -2.83 -10.88
C GLN A 179 9.62 -3.63 -10.61
N HIS A 180 9.50 -4.92 -10.30
CA HIS A 180 10.65 -5.78 -10.01
C HIS A 180 11.18 -6.57 -11.23
N LYS A 181 10.65 -6.29 -12.44
CA LYS A 181 11.03 -6.95 -13.71
C LYS A 181 11.00 -8.48 -13.61
N ILE A 182 9.96 -9.02 -13.00
CA ILE A 182 9.84 -10.45 -12.71
C ILE A 182 9.55 -11.23 -14.00
N ARG A 183 10.41 -12.20 -14.32
CA ARG A 183 10.25 -13.06 -15.50
C ARG A 183 9.17 -14.12 -15.31
N ASN A 184 9.19 -14.84 -14.19
CA ASN A 184 8.21 -15.87 -13.90
C ASN A 184 6.95 -15.26 -13.26
N ARG A 185 6.08 -14.71 -14.10
CA ARG A 185 4.82 -14.06 -13.69
C ARG A 185 3.86 -15.04 -13.03
N GLU A 186 3.78 -16.25 -13.57
CA GLU A 186 2.87 -17.29 -13.08
C GLU A 186 3.18 -17.68 -11.63
N ALA A 187 4.47 -17.82 -11.28
CA ALA A 187 4.85 -18.12 -9.91
C ALA A 187 4.42 -17.05 -8.90
N ILE A 188 4.45 -15.75 -9.25
CA ILE A 188 3.94 -14.69 -8.37
C ILE A 188 2.42 -14.81 -8.19
N ARG A 189 1.68 -15.04 -9.28
CA ARG A 189 0.21 -15.19 -9.24
C ARG A 189 -0.20 -16.44 -8.44
N ASN A 190 0.48 -17.56 -8.64
CA ASN A 190 0.20 -18.78 -7.88
C ASN A 190 0.57 -18.62 -6.41
N LEU A 191 1.66 -17.90 -6.11
CA LEU A 191 2.04 -17.58 -4.75
C LEU A 191 1.00 -16.68 -4.07
N SER A 192 0.54 -15.59 -4.69
CA SER A 192 -0.47 -14.70 -4.08
C SER A 192 -1.78 -15.45 -3.79
N LEU A 193 -2.25 -16.30 -4.72
CA LEU A 193 -3.43 -17.14 -4.50
C LEU A 193 -3.22 -18.18 -3.39
N TYR A 194 -2.02 -18.78 -3.32
CA TYR A 194 -1.68 -19.71 -2.25
C TYR A 194 -1.70 -19.01 -0.88
N LEU A 195 -1.11 -17.83 -0.77
CA LEU A 195 -1.11 -17.06 0.47
C LEU A 195 -2.53 -16.65 0.88
N ALA A 196 -3.36 -16.21 -0.07
CA ALA A 196 -4.76 -15.84 0.18
C ALA A 196 -5.61 -17.04 0.66
N SER A 197 -5.37 -18.24 0.16
CA SER A 197 -6.05 -19.47 0.62
C SER A 197 -5.49 -20.04 1.94
N ASN A 198 -4.37 -19.50 2.43
CA ASN A 198 -3.69 -19.94 3.64
C ASN A 198 -3.44 -18.78 4.63
N ILE A 199 -4.34 -17.79 4.62
CA ILE A 199 -4.36 -16.72 5.63
C ILE A 199 -4.43 -17.35 7.03
N CYS A 200 -3.70 -16.77 7.97
CA CYS A 200 -3.55 -17.25 9.33
C CYS A 200 -2.92 -18.64 9.47
N LYS A 201 -2.20 -19.15 8.45
CA LYS A 201 -1.41 -20.38 8.55
C LYS A 201 0.08 -20.11 8.47
N GLU A 202 0.85 -21.03 9.02
CA GLU A 202 2.31 -21.04 8.89
C GLU A 202 2.72 -21.50 7.49
N ILE A 203 3.74 -20.85 6.93
CA ILE A 203 4.33 -21.20 5.64
C ILE A 203 5.83 -21.49 5.79
N SER A 204 6.32 -22.38 4.94
CA SER A 204 7.73 -22.69 4.77
C SER A 204 8.14 -22.36 3.34
N PHE A 205 9.11 -21.46 3.17
CA PHE A 205 9.56 -21.03 1.85
C PHE A 205 10.09 -22.20 1.02
N GLU A 206 10.79 -23.14 1.65
CA GLU A 206 11.31 -24.33 0.98
C GLU A 206 10.19 -25.25 0.50
N LYS A 207 9.12 -25.44 1.28
CA LYS A 207 7.98 -26.27 0.86
C LYS A 207 7.22 -25.70 -0.35
N LEU A 208 7.28 -24.38 -0.56
CA LEU A 208 6.62 -23.70 -1.67
C LEU A 208 7.39 -23.77 -2.99
N THR A 209 8.68 -24.15 -2.97
CA THR A 209 9.52 -24.22 -4.17
C THR A 209 8.94 -25.13 -5.24
N GLY A 210 8.56 -26.35 -4.87
CA GLY A 210 8.00 -27.36 -5.78
C GLY A 210 6.66 -26.93 -6.39
N PHE A 211 5.74 -26.40 -5.58
CA PHE A 211 4.44 -25.90 -6.06
C PHE A 211 4.59 -24.74 -7.04
N LEU A 212 5.58 -23.85 -6.83
CA LEU A 212 5.77 -22.65 -7.65
C LEU A 212 6.71 -22.87 -8.85
N GLY A 213 7.32 -24.06 -9.00
CA GLY A 213 8.35 -24.30 -10.00
C GLY A 213 9.60 -23.42 -9.81
N ILE A 214 9.90 -23.03 -8.56
CA ILE A 214 11.03 -22.18 -8.19
C ILE A 214 12.14 -23.05 -7.60
N LYS A 215 13.40 -22.80 -7.98
CA LYS A 215 14.53 -23.67 -7.58
C LYS A 215 14.94 -23.57 -6.09
N ASN A 216 14.73 -22.43 -5.44
CA ASN A 216 15.17 -22.23 -4.05
C ASN A 216 14.18 -21.40 -3.23
N GLY A 217 14.13 -21.66 -1.92
CA GLY A 217 13.27 -20.91 -0.99
C GLY A 217 13.64 -19.43 -0.88
N HIS A 218 14.88 -19.04 -1.19
CA HIS A 218 15.28 -17.63 -1.23
C HIS A 218 14.49 -16.81 -2.26
N THR A 219 14.23 -17.36 -3.44
CA THR A 219 13.44 -16.67 -4.46
C THR A 219 11.97 -16.58 -4.05
N VAL A 220 11.43 -17.62 -3.39
CA VAL A 220 10.09 -17.57 -2.80
C VAL A 220 10.01 -16.49 -1.73
N ALA A 221 10.98 -16.45 -0.81
CA ALA A 221 11.05 -15.43 0.23
C ALA A 221 11.12 -14.01 -0.37
N LYS A 222 11.88 -13.84 -1.46
CA LYS A 222 11.97 -12.58 -2.21
C LYS A 222 10.62 -12.18 -2.81
N TYR A 223 9.91 -13.12 -3.42
CA TYR A 223 8.60 -12.88 -4.01
C TYR A 223 7.54 -12.54 -2.96
N ILE A 224 7.57 -13.20 -1.79
CA ILE A 224 6.73 -12.83 -0.66
C ILE A 224 7.10 -11.43 -0.15
N GLY A 225 8.40 -11.09 -0.11
CA GLY A 225 8.86 -9.75 0.21
C GLY A 225 8.28 -8.68 -0.71
N TYR A 226 8.18 -8.93 -2.02
CA TYR A 226 7.53 -7.99 -2.95
C TYR A 226 6.02 -7.85 -2.71
N LEU A 227 5.35 -8.95 -2.37
CA LEU A 227 3.93 -8.95 -2.01
C LEU A 227 3.68 -8.18 -0.69
N GLU A 228 4.59 -8.30 0.27
CA GLU A 228 4.57 -7.53 1.51
C GLU A 228 4.91 -6.05 1.29
N GLU A 229 5.84 -5.77 0.38
CA GLU A 229 6.19 -4.41 -0.03
C GLU A 229 5.00 -3.67 -0.63
N ALA A 230 4.17 -4.37 -1.40
CA ALA A 230 2.92 -3.86 -1.97
C ALA A 230 1.73 -3.84 -0.98
N TYR A 231 1.96 -4.13 0.31
CA TYR A 231 0.94 -4.21 1.36
C TYR A 231 -0.18 -5.22 1.08
N MET A 232 0.10 -6.27 0.29
CA MET A 232 -0.89 -7.30 -0.04
C MET A 232 -0.95 -8.39 1.02
N PHE A 233 0.19 -8.72 1.63
CA PHE A 233 0.31 -9.72 2.69
C PHE A 233 1.35 -9.30 3.73
N PHE A 234 1.25 -9.82 4.94
CA PHE A 234 2.20 -9.57 6.03
C PHE A 234 2.69 -10.89 6.61
N LEU A 235 3.96 -10.95 6.98
CA LEU A 235 4.52 -12.12 7.67
C LEU A 235 4.74 -11.85 9.15
N LEU A 236 4.05 -12.61 10.01
CA LEU A 236 4.33 -12.62 11.43
C LEU A 236 5.42 -13.64 11.75
N GLN A 237 6.40 -13.19 12.51
CA GLN A 237 7.43 -14.06 13.08
C GLN A 237 6.90 -14.75 14.32
N ARG A 238 7.35 -15.99 14.54
CA ARG A 238 7.07 -16.69 15.79
C ARG A 238 7.75 -15.93 16.94
N PHE A 239 7.00 -15.66 18.01
CA PHE A 239 7.57 -15.10 19.21
C PHE A 239 8.58 -16.09 19.83
N SER A 240 9.79 -15.61 20.11
CA SER A 240 10.79 -16.28 20.94
C SER A 240 11.72 -15.21 21.52
N PHE A 241 12.23 -15.41 22.73
CA PHE A 241 13.28 -14.53 23.27
C PHE A 241 14.60 -14.65 22.50
N LYS A 242 14.80 -15.75 21.75
CA LYS A 242 16.01 -15.97 20.96
C LYS A 242 15.79 -15.59 19.51
N LEU A 243 16.53 -14.59 19.03
CA LEU A 243 16.45 -14.09 17.67
C LEU A 243 16.62 -15.19 16.60
N LYS A 244 17.58 -16.09 16.79
CA LYS A 244 17.81 -17.22 15.88
C LYS A 244 16.57 -18.11 15.72
N GLU A 245 15.81 -18.32 16.79
CA GLU A 245 14.59 -19.14 16.76
C GLU A 245 13.43 -18.44 16.06
N GLN A 246 13.38 -17.10 16.08
CA GLN A 246 12.40 -16.31 15.33
C GLN A 246 12.65 -16.42 13.82
N PHE A 247 13.91 -16.36 13.39
CA PHE A 247 14.29 -16.41 11.97
C PHE A 247 14.11 -17.79 11.32
N ILE A 248 14.35 -18.88 12.07
CA ILE A 248 14.25 -20.25 11.55
C ILE A 248 12.79 -20.75 11.54
N ALA A 249 11.96 -20.22 12.44
CA ALA A 249 10.58 -20.66 12.56
C ALA A 249 9.77 -20.40 11.28
N PRO A 250 8.80 -21.28 10.96
CA PRO A 250 7.77 -20.96 9.98
C PRO A 250 7.11 -19.62 10.30
N LYS A 251 6.81 -18.85 9.26
CA LYS A 251 6.18 -17.53 9.40
C LYS A 251 4.69 -17.66 9.14
N LYS A 252 3.87 -16.89 9.85
CA LYS A 252 2.42 -16.91 9.70
C LYS A 252 1.98 -15.79 8.75
N VAL A 253 1.15 -16.12 7.76
CA VAL A 253 0.69 -15.18 6.73
C VAL A 253 -0.56 -14.44 7.21
N TYR A 254 -0.60 -13.13 6.97
CA TYR A 254 -1.73 -12.25 7.22
C TYR A 254 -2.01 -11.37 6.00
N VAL A 255 -3.20 -10.77 5.97
CA VAL A 255 -3.66 -9.76 5.00
C VAL A 255 -4.10 -8.54 5.79
#